data_AF-A0A3D0QTA3-F1
#
_entry.id   AF-A0A3D0QTA3-F1
#
_cell.length_a   1.000
_cell.length_b   1.000
_cell.length_c   1.000
_cell.angle_alpha   90.00
_cell.angle_beta   90.00
_cell.angle_gamma   90.00
#
_symmetry.space_group_name_H-M   'P 1'
#
loop_
_entity.id
_entity.type
_entity.pdbx_description
1 polymer ?
#
loop_
_entity_poly.entity_id
_entity_poly.type
_entity_poly.pdbx_seq_one_letter_code
_entity_poly.pdbx_strand_id
1 'polypeptide(L)'
;MAIAITILALEMRPPEHGPDRLFQALLHQWPVYLGYLTSFGYIGVIWLNHHQAFTRIRTVDRGLHAANLALLLTTAALAFPTAVLSEALQENFTGTDARTAVALYALVAAAMCASWLWIYTHLSRHRDLLTSRAEPHYHRHGRLRAAAGIAGYALGGALGWLFHPAVALGVFALLPVFYFATSEGLRPERPPVARTEMMAAISASSAARMYSRLFAAN
;
A
#
# COMPACT_ATOMS: atom_id res chain seq x y z
N MET A 1 -10.60 2.37 -7.04
CA MET A 1 -10.59 1.76 -5.70
C MET A 1 -11.82 2.10 -4.86
N ALA A 2 -12.47 3.26 -5.05
CA ALA A 2 -13.67 3.63 -4.29
C ALA A 2 -14.79 2.56 -4.28
N ILE A 3 -15.06 1.90 -5.41
CA ILE A 3 -16.10 0.84 -5.47
C ILE A 3 -15.77 -0.38 -4.60
N ALA A 4 -14.49 -0.78 -4.52
CA ALA A 4 -14.08 -1.90 -3.66
C ALA A 4 -14.29 -1.57 -2.16
N ILE A 5 -14.01 -0.32 -1.78
CA ILE A 5 -14.27 0.20 -0.43
C ILE A 5 -15.78 0.20 -0.12
N THR A 6 -16.62 0.60 -1.08
CA THR A 6 -18.08 0.60 -0.86
C THR A 6 -18.65 -0.82 -0.78
N ILE A 7 -18.12 -1.79 -1.53
CA ILE A 7 -18.56 -3.19 -1.44
C ILE A 7 -18.27 -3.76 -0.06
N LEU A 8 -17.10 -3.46 0.51
CA LEU A 8 -16.77 -3.82 1.90
C LEU A 8 -17.78 -3.30 2.92
N ALA A 9 -18.32 -2.10 2.69
CA ALA A 9 -19.35 -1.55 3.58
C ALA A 9 -20.69 -2.29 3.47
N LEU A 10 -20.98 -2.89 2.29
CA LEU A 10 -22.20 -3.68 2.08
C LEU A 10 -22.15 -5.05 2.80
N GLU A 11 -20.97 -5.54 3.17
CA GLU A 11 -20.84 -6.76 3.97
C GLU A 11 -21.23 -6.56 5.44
N MET A 12 -21.24 -5.32 5.93
CA MET A 12 -21.73 -4.99 7.28
C MET A 12 -23.26 -4.98 7.31
N ARG A 13 -23.86 -6.15 7.50
CA ARG A 13 -25.32 -6.29 7.63
C ARG A 13 -25.79 -5.93 9.04
N PRO A 14 -26.98 -5.33 9.21
CA PRO A 14 -27.58 -5.18 10.54
C PRO A 14 -27.71 -6.54 11.24
N PRO A 15 -27.43 -6.63 12.55
CA PRO A 15 -27.54 -7.90 13.27
C PRO A 15 -29.03 -8.24 13.48
N GLU A 16 -29.38 -9.51 13.36
CA GLU A 16 -30.70 -9.98 13.75
C GLU A 16 -30.86 -9.85 15.28
N HIS A 17 -31.99 -9.31 15.73
CA HIS A 17 -32.26 -9.13 17.16
C HIS A 17 -33.76 -9.20 17.47
N GLY A 18 -34.09 -9.68 18.68
CA GLY A 18 -35.44 -9.57 19.23
C GLY A 18 -35.80 -8.14 19.68
N PRO A 19 -37.04 -7.90 20.12
CA PRO A 19 -37.46 -6.61 20.68
C PRO A 19 -36.54 -6.18 21.82
N ASP A 20 -36.18 -4.89 21.87
CA ASP A 20 -35.34 -4.26 22.91
C ASP A 20 -33.92 -4.84 23.10
N ARG A 21 -33.43 -5.64 22.14
CA ARG A 21 -32.08 -6.27 22.20
C ARG A 21 -31.05 -5.67 21.24
N LEU A 22 -31.39 -4.62 20.49
CA LEU A 22 -30.52 -4.02 19.47
C LEU A 22 -29.13 -3.64 19.99
N PHE A 23 -29.04 -3.00 21.17
CA PHE A 23 -27.76 -2.57 21.73
C PHE A 23 -26.80 -3.74 21.98
N GLN A 24 -27.30 -4.82 22.56
CA GLN A 24 -26.50 -6.03 22.83
C GLN A 24 -26.07 -6.74 21.55
N ALA A 25 -26.94 -6.74 20.53
CA ALA A 25 -26.66 -7.33 19.22
C ALA A 25 -25.56 -6.55 18.47
N LEU A 26 -25.61 -5.21 18.49
CA LEU A 26 -24.56 -4.36 17.92
C LEU A 26 -23.21 -4.56 18.63
N LEU A 27 -23.21 -4.68 19.97
CA LEU A 27 -21.99 -4.98 20.71
C LEU A 27 -21.40 -6.35 20.36
N HIS A 28 -22.23 -7.38 20.16
CA HIS A 28 -21.74 -8.70 19.73
C HIS A 28 -21.13 -8.70 18.32
N GLN A 29 -21.46 -7.71 17.50
CA GLN A 29 -20.97 -7.60 16.13
C GLN A 29 -19.59 -6.93 16.00
N TRP A 30 -18.93 -6.61 17.12
CA TRP A 30 -17.60 -5.98 17.13
C TRP A 30 -16.53 -6.65 16.24
N PRO A 31 -16.49 -8.00 16.05
CA PRO A 31 -15.50 -8.62 15.16
C PRO A 31 -15.69 -8.24 13.69
N VAL A 32 -16.95 -8.03 13.27
CA VAL A 32 -17.28 -7.59 11.91
C VAL A 32 -16.78 -6.16 11.67
N TYR A 33 -16.94 -5.28 12.65
CA TYR A 33 -16.42 -3.90 12.55
C TYR A 33 -14.89 -3.88 12.45
N LEU A 34 -14.21 -4.74 13.22
CA LEU A 34 -12.76 -4.87 13.16
C LEU A 34 -12.30 -5.43 11.80
N GLY A 35 -12.99 -6.43 11.27
CA GLY A 35 -12.74 -6.99 9.94
C GLY A 35 -12.92 -5.95 8.83
N TYR A 36 -13.99 -5.15 8.90
CA TYR A 36 -14.24 -4.03 8.00
C TYR A 36 -13.13 -2.98 8.08
N LEU A 37 -12.77 -2.49 9.27
CA LEU A 37 -11.73 -1.48 9.45
C LEU A 37 -10.37 -1.94 8.96
N THR A 38 -10.02 -3.21 9.21
CA THR A 38 -8.75 -3.79 8.76
C THR A 38 -8.70 -3.87 7.23
N SER A 39 -9.79 -4.32 6.61
CA SER A 39 -9.90 -4.43 5.15
C SER A 39 -9.95 -3.06 4.46
N PHE A 40 -10.70 -2.11 5.03
CA PHE A 40 -10.71 -0.71 4.60
C PHE A 40 -9.31 -0.12 4.68
N GLY A 41 -8.62 -0.32 5.80
CA GLY A 41 -7.24 0.11 6.01
C GLY A 41 -6.32 -0.48 4.94
N TYR A 42 -6.42 -1.77 4.66
CA TYR A 42 -5.58 -2.43 3.65
C TYR A 42 -5.82 -1.84 2.24
N ILE A 43 -7.07 -1.70 1.80
CA ILE A 43 -7.35 -1.05 0.50
C ILE A 43 -6.92 0.42 0.51
N GLY A 44 -7.06 1.12 1.63
CA GLY A 44 -6.59 2.49 1.83
C GLY A 44 -5.07 2.61 1.63
N VAL A 45 -4.28 1.65 2.12
CA VAL A 45 -2.83 1.58 1.90
C VAL A 45 -2.51 1.38 0.41
N ILE A 46 -3.24 0.49 -0.28
CA ILE A 46 -3.08 0.27 -1.72
C ILE A 46 -3.38 1.57 -2.48
N TRP A 47 -4.46 2.27 -2.11
CA TRP A 47 -4.84 3.55 -2.69
C TRP A 47 -3.78 4.63 -2.46
N LEU A 48 -3.28 4.75 -1.25
CA LEU A 48 -2.26 5.74 -0.89
C LEU A 48 -0.96 5.50 -1.68
N ASN A 49 -0.51 4.24 -1.78
CA ASN A 49 0.65 3.87 -2.58
C ASN A 49 0.41 4.10 -4.08
N HIS A 50 -0.81 3.89 -4.57
CA HIS A 50 -1.18 4.19 -5.96
C HIS A 50 -1.17 5.67 -6.27
N HIS A 51 -1.78 6.47 -5.42
CA HIS A 51 -1.77 7.91 -5.60
C HIS A 51 -0.34 8.44 -5.61
N GLN A 52 0.51 7.99 -4.68
CA GLN A 52 1.94 8.33 -4.65
C GLN A 52 2.70 7.91 -5.91
N ALA A 53 2.37 6.76 -6.50
CA ALA A 53 3.03 6.33 -7.72
C ALA A 53 2.62 7.19 -8.91
N PHE A 54 1.33 7.50 -9.02
CA PHE A 54 0.76 8.22 -10.15
C PHE A 54 1.05 9.72 -10.11
N THR A 55 1.29 10.34 -8.95
CA THR A 55 1.74 11.75 -8.87
C THR A 55 3.10 12.00 -9.51
N ARG A 56 3.91 10.95 -9.71
CA ARG A 56 5.25 11.03 -10.32
C ARG A 56 5.23 10.78 -11.82
N ILE A 57 4.08 10.40 -12.38
CA ILE A 57 3.88 10.06 -13.79
C ILE A 57 3.39 11.30 -14.53
N ARG A 58 4.10 11.67 -15.61
CA ARG A 58 3.78 12.81 -16.48
C ARG A 58 2.81 12.42 -17.59
N THR A 59 3.01 11.26 -18.20
CA THR A 59 2.21 10.75 -19.32
C THR A 59 1.86 9.28 -19.08
N VAL A 60 0.64 8.89 -19.41
CA VAL A 60 0.16 7.51 -19.30
C VAL A 60 0.02 6.92 -20.69
N ASP A 61 0.68 5.78 -20.93
CA ASP A 61 0.59 5.04 -22.18
C ASP A 61 -0.33 3.81 -22.04
N ARG A 62 -0.53 3.07 -23.13
CA ARG A 62 -1.38 1.86 -23.14
C ARG A 62 -0.86 0.78 -22.19
N GLY A 63 0.46 0.61 -22.07
CA GLY A 63 1.07 -0.39 -21.19
C GLY A 63 0.79 -0.10 -19.72
N LEU A 64 0.93 1.15 -19.31
CA LEU A 64 0.63 1.60 -17.95
C LEU A 64 -0.88 1.53 -17.65
N HIS A 65 -1.75 1.82 -18.62
CA HIS A 65 -3.19 1.59 -18.48
C HIS A 65 -3.53 0.11 -18.24
N ALA A 66 -2.92 -0.82 -18.99
CA ALA A 66 -3.14 -2.25 -18.81
C ALA A 66 -2.66 -2.72 -17.42
N ALA A 67 -1.48 -2.28 -16.98
CA ALA A 67 -0.97 -2.59 -15.65
C ALA A 67 -1.85 -2.00 -14.53
N ASN A 68 -2.40 -0.80 -14.74
CA ASN A 68 -3.36 -0.19 -13.83
C ASN A 68 -4.68 -0.97 -13.76
N LEU A 69 -5.20 -1.46 -14.89
CA LEU A 69 -6.39 -2.32 -14.89
C LEU A 69 -6.15 -3.63 -14.13
N ALA A 70 -4.97 -4.25 -14.29
CA ALA A 70 -4.59 -5.44 -13.52
C ALA A 70 -4.55 -5.17 -12.01
N LEU A 71 -3.99 -4.01 -11.61
CA LEU A 71 -4.00 -3.58 -10.22
C LEU A 71 -5.43 -3.38 -9.68
N LEU A 72 -6.30 -2.72 -10.45
CA LEU A 72 -7.69 -2.51 -10.06
C LEU A 72 -8.46 -3.83 -9.92
N LEU A 73 -8.28 -4.75 -10.88
CA LEU A 73 -8.88 -6.08 -10.87
C LEU A 73 -8.47 -6.86 -9.62
N THR A 74 -7.16 -6.98 -9.38
CA THR A 74 -6.64 -7.75 -8.24
C THR A 74 -6.99 -7.12 -6.90
N THR A 75 -7.03 -5.78 -6.81
CA THR A 75 -7.48 -5.08 -5.60
C THR A 75 -8.97 -5.29 -5.33
N ALA A 76 -9.81 -5.22 -6.37
CA ALA A 76 -11.25 -5.50 -6.22
C ALA A 76 -11.50 -6.98 -5.85
N ALA A 77 -10.69 -7.89 -6.41
CA ALA A 77 -10.77 -9.31 -6.12
C ALA A 77 -10.39 -9.67 -4.67
N LEU A 78 -9.73 -8.79 -3.90
CA LEU A 78 -9.38 -9.06 -2.49
C LEU A 78 -10.60 -9.21 -1.57
N ALA A 79 -11.75 -8.64 -1.91
CA ALA A 79 -12.96 -8.76 -1.08
C ALA A 79 -13.41 -10.22 -0.96
N PHE A 80 -13.46 -10.95 -2.07
CA PHE A 80 -13.87 -12.35 -2.11
C PHE A 80 -13.06 -13.29 -1.19
N PRO A 81 -11.72 -13.39 -1.29
CA PRO A 81 -10.94 -14.25 -0.41
C PRO A 81 -10.94 -13.74 1.04
N THR A 82 -11.20 -12.45 1.29
CA THR A 82 -11.39 -11.94 2.66
C THR A 82 -12.65 -12.52 3.29
N ALA A 83 -13.77 -12.53 2.56
CA ALA A 83 -15.02 -13.13 3.02
C ALA A 83 -14.87 -14.64 3.25
N VAL A 84 -14.29 -15.37 2.28
CA VAL A 84 -14.01 -16.82 2.38
C VAL A 84 -13.13 -17.13 3.59
N LEU A 85 -12.08 -16.31 3.83
CA LEU A 85 -11.21 -16.47 4.99
C LEU A 85 -11.93 -16.20 6.30
N SER A 86 -12.77 -15.17 6.37
CA SER A 86 -13.54 -14.87 7.57
C SER A 86 -14.48 -16.02 7.94
N GLU A 87 -15.22 -16.56 6.98
CA GLU A 87 -16.16 -17.67 7.19
C GLU A 87 -15.43 -18.93 7.65
N ALA A 88 -14.38 -19.33 6.92
CA ALA A 88 -13.63 -20.55 7.23
C ALA A 88 -12.94 -20.50 8.62
N LEU A 89 -12.47 -19.32 9.06
CA LEU A 89 -11.87 -19.17 10.38
C LEU A 89 -12.88 -19.23 11.53
N GLN A 90 -14.12 -18.80 11.29
CA GLN A 90 -15.20 -18.85 12.28
C GLN A 90 -15.71 -20.28 12.50
N GLU A 91 -15.80 -21.07 11.43
CA GLU A 91 -16.24 -22.46 11.51
C GLU A 91 -15.20 -23.35 12.21
N ASN A 92 -13.97 -23.35 11.70
CA ASN A 92 -12.87 -24.10 12.30
C ASN A 92 -11.53 -23.47 11.94
N PHE A 93 -11.00 -22.69 12.88
CA PHE A 93 -9.73 -21.97 12.75
C PHE A 93 -8.54 -22.83 12.27
N THR A 94 -8.50 -24.12 12.62
CA THR A 94 -7.40 -25.03 12.27
C THR A 94 -7.73 -26.03 11.17
N GLY A 95 -8.97 -26.00 10.67
CA GLY A 95 -9.50 -26.92 9.68
C GLY A 95 -8.86 -26.76 8.29
N THR A 96 -9.14 -27.73 7.43
CA THR A 96 -8.68 -27.73 6.02
C THR A 96 -9.24 -26.53 5.26
N ASP A 97 -10.46 -26.11 5.57
CA ASP A 97 -11.10 -24.95 4.91
C ASP A 97 -10.39 -23.65 5.28
N ALA A 98 -10.01 -23.45 6.55
CA ALA A 98 -9.21 -22.30 6.97
C ALA A 98 -7.84 -22.25 6.29
N ARG A 99 -7.17 -23.41 6.15
CA ARG A 99 -5.90 -23.55 5.40
C ARG A 99 -6.10 -23.18 3.92
N THR A 100 -7.20 -23.64 3.32
CA THR A 100 -7.55 -23.31 1.92
C THR A 100 -7.84 -21.85 1.73
N ALA A 101 -8.56 -21.24 2.65
CA ALA A 101 -8.88 -19.83 2.59
C ALA A 101 -7.64 -18.94 2.72
N VAL A 102 -6.69 -19.27 3.62
CA VAL A 102 -5.42 -18.51 3.69
C VAL A 102 -4.57 -18.67 2.42
N ALA A 103 -4.57 -19.85 1.79
CA ALA A 103 -3.87 -20.05 0.52
C ALA A 103 -4.49 -19.24 -0.62
N LEU A 104 -5.82 -19.22 -0.73
CA LEU A 104 -6.54 -18.41 -1.69
C LEU A 104 -6.27 -16.91 -1.47
N TYR A 105 -6.32 -16.44 -0.23
CA TYR A 105 -6.00 -15.05 0.11
C TYR A 105 -4.57 -14.69 -0.29
N ALA A 106 -3.59 -15.53 0.07
CA ALA A 106 -2.19 -15.34 -0.30
C ALA A 106 -1.99 -15.26 -1.82
N LEU A 107 -2.68 -16.11 -2.59
CA LEU A 107 -2.61 -16.10 -4.05
C LEU A 107 -3.10 -14.77 -4.63
N VAL A 108 -4.26 -14.29 -4.19
CA VAL A 108 -4.84 -13.03 -4.68
C VAL A 108 -3.98 -11.83 -4.24
N ALA A 109 -3.50 -11.82 -2.99
CA ALA A 109 -2.60 -10.78 -2.47
C ALA A 109 -1.23 -10.77 -3.18
N ALA A 110 -0.70 -11.95 -3.55
CA ALA A 110 0.52 -12.06 -4.36
C ALA A 110 0.28 -11.55 -5.80
N ALA A 111 -0.87 -11.87 -6.43
CA ALA A 111 -1.25 -11.34 -7.73
C ALA A 111 -1.44 -9.81 -7.73
N MET A 112 -1.99 -9.29 -6.64
CA MET A 112 -2.06 -7.85 -6.34
C MET A 112 -0.62 -7.28 -6.35
N CYS A 113 0.30 -7.82 -5.55
CA CYS A 113 1.70 -7.38 -5.54
C CYS A 113 2.40 -7.53 -6.91
N ALA A 114 2.08 -8.56 -7.70
CA ALA A 114 2.57 -8.74 -9.06
C ALA A 114 2.11 -7.63 -10.01
N SER A 115 0.90 -7.10 -9.82
CA SER A 115 0.40 -5.95 -10.57
C SER A 115 1.21 -4.68 -10.27
N TRP A 116 1.62 -4.47 -9.01
CA TRP A 116 2.60 -3.42 -8.66
C TRP A 116 3.94 -3.63 -9.35
N LEU A 117 4.46 -4.86 -9.34
CA LEU A 117 5.73 -5.18 -9.99
C LEU A 117 5.68 -4.89 -11.50
N TRP A 118 4.55 -5.15 -12.14
CA TRP A 118 4.33 -4.81 -13.55
C TRP A 118 4.43 -3.29 -13.76
N ILE A 119 3.69 -2.48 -12.99
CA ILE A 119 3.75 -1.02 -13.06
C ILE A 119 5.20 -0.52 -12.94
N TYR A 120 5.92 -0.93 -11.89
CA TYR A 120 7.28 -0.44 -11.67
C TYR A 120 8.29 -0.97 -12.71
N THR A 121 8.08 -2.16 -13.27
CA THR A 121 8.90 -2.68 -14.35
C THR A 121 8.65 -1.91 -15.65
N HIS A 122 7.39 -1.58 -15.94
CA HIS A 122 7.03 -0.73 -17.09
C HIS A 122 7.66 0.66 -16.97
N LEU A 123 7.50 1.32 -15.84
CA LEU A 123 8.12 2.64 -15.56
C LEU A 123 9.65 2.61 -15.62
N SER A 124 10.28 1.47 -15.29
CA SER A 124 11.74 1.34 -15.40
C SER A 124 12.25 1.27 -16.85
N ARG A 125 11.41 0.76 -17.77
CA ARG A 125 11.70 0.66 -19.21
C ARG A 125 11.32 1.93 -19.96
N HIS A 126 10.31 2.65 -19.49
CA HIS A 126 9.77 3.87 -20.11
C HIS A 126 9.94 5.08 -19.17
N ARG A 127 11.20 5.49 -18.95
CA ARG A 127 11.52 6.58 -18.01
C ARG A 127 11.03 7.95 -18.49
N ASP A 128 10.74 8.09 -19.78
CA ASP A 128 10.13 9.25 -20.40
C ASP A 128 8.70 9.54 -19.90
N LEU A 129 8.03 8.54 -19.32
CA LEU A 129 6.72 8.70 -18.70
C LEU A 129 6.78 9.41 -17.34
N LEU A 130 7.96 9.51 -16.71
CA LEU A 130 8.12 10.10 -15.39
C LEU A 130 8.35 11.61 -15.46
N THR A 131 7.95 12.31 -14.40
CA THR A 131 8.30 13.73 -14.21
C THR A 131 9.81 13.88 -13.98
N SER A 132 10.38 15.03 -14.33
CA SER A 132 11.80 15.35 -14.09
C SER A 132 12.21 15.37 -12.62
N ARG A 133 11.24 15.31 -11.71
CA ARG A 133 11.42 15.23 -10.24
C ARG A 133 11.48 13.80 -9.71
N ALA A 134 11.34 12.78 -10.56
CA ALA A 134 11.40 11.40 -10.11
C ALA A 134 12.84 11.02 -9.72
N GLU A 135 13.03 10.62 -8.45
CA GLU A 135 14.35 10.19 -7.96
C GLU A 135 14.90 9.01 -8.77
N PRO A 136 16.22 8.96 -9.04
CA PRO A 136 16.84 7.93 -9.89
C PRO A 136 16.59 6.48 -9.45
N HIS A 137 16.30 6.27 -8.16
CA HIS A 137 16.12 4.94 -7.55
C HIS A 137 14.65 4.57 -7.28
N TYR A 138 13.70 5.45 -7.61
CA TYR A 138 12.28 5.28 -7.31
C TYR A 138 11.72 3.93 -7.81
N HIS A 139 11.95 3.60 -9.08
CA HIS A 139 11.45 2.36 -9.69
C HIS A 139 12.16 1.10 -9.16
N ARG A 140 13.45 1.18 -8.78
CA ARG A 140 14.17 0.04 -8.18
C ARG A 140 13.60 -0.28 -6.80
N HIS A 141 13.37 0.74 -5.99
CA HIS A 141 12.76 0.60 -4.67
C HIS A 141 11.33 0.03 -4.77
N GLY A 142 10.52 0.54 -5.70
CA GLY A 142 9.18 0.02 -5.97
C GLY A 142 9.17 -1.45 -6.40
N ARG A 143 10.07 -1.86 -7.31
CA ARG A 143 10.20 -3.28 -7.73
C ARG A 143 10.61 -4.19 -6.59
N LEU A 144 11.60 -3.79 -5.78
CA LEU A 144 12.04 -4.58 -4.62
C LEU A 144 10.91 -4.74 -3.60
N ARG A 145 10.17 -3.66 -3.31
CA ARG A 145 9.01 -3.69 -2.43
C ARG A 145 7.91 -4.60 -2.96
N ALA A 146 7.60 -4.55 -4.26
CA ALA A 146 6.59 -5.43 -4.87
C ALA A 146 7.04 -6.89 -4.83
N ALA A 147 8.30 -7.19 -5.17
CA ALA A 147 8.85 -8.54 -5.11
C ALA A 147 8.88 -9.10 -3.67
N ALA A 148 9.24 -8.28 -2.69
CA ALA A 148 9.17 -8.66 -1.27
C ALA A 148 7.73 -8.97 -0.84
N GLY A 149 6.75 -8.22 -1.36
CA GLY A 149 5.33 -8.48 -1.11
C GLY A 149 4.86 -9.81 -1.69
N ILE A 150 5.21 -10.09 -2.95
CA ILE A 150 4.92 -11.38 -3.60
C ILE A 150 5.51 -12.53 -2.77
N ALA A 151 6.80 -12.44 -2.42
CA ALA A 151 7.48 -13.46 -1.63
C ALA A 151 6.86 -13.60 -0.24
N GLY A 152 6.53 -12.48 0.42
CA GLY A 152 5.92 -12.46 1.75
C GLY A 152 4.55 -13.13 1.77
N TYR A 153 3.64 -12.74 0.88
CA TYR A 153 2.31 -13.37 0.80
C TYR A 153 2.39 -14.83 0.37
N ALA A 154 3.22 -15.17 -0.62
CA ALA A 154 3.37 -16.56 -1.07
C ALA A 154 3.94 -17.46 0.02
N LEU A 155 5.00 -17.02 0.71
CA LEU A 155 5.61 -17.76 1.81
C LEU A 155 4.64 -17.86 2.99
N GLY A 156 4.00 -16.76 3.38
CA GLY A 156 3.00 -16.74 4.45
C GLY A 156 1.83 -17.69 4.17
N GLY A 157 1.29 -17.67 2.95
CA GLY A 157 0.24 -18.59 2.52
C GLY A 157 0.67 -20.06 2.51
N ALA A 158 1.87 -20.35 1.99
CA ALA A 158 2.42 -21.70 2.00
C ALA A 158 2.64 -22.23 3.42
N LEU A 159 3.21 -21.41 4.31
CA LEU A 159 3.38 -21.77 5.72
C LEU A 159 2.04 -21.91 6.45
N GLY A 160 1.06 -21.06 6.13
CA GLY A 160 -0.29 -21.15 6.70
C GLY A 160 -1.03 -22.41 6.28
N TRP A 161 -0.92 -22.80 5.02
CA TRP A 161 -1.49 -24.03 4.48
C TRP A 161 -0.81 -25.28 5.07
N LEU A 162 0.53 -25.30 5.10
CA LEU A 162 1.30 -26.48 5.52
C LEU A 162 1.26 -26.69 7.05
N PHE A 163 1.41 -25.60 7.81
CA PHE A 163 1.59 -25.68 9.27
C PHE A 163 0.34 -25.22 10.03
N HIS A 164 -0.01 -23.94 9.93
CA HIS A 164 -1.08 -23.36 10.75
C HIS A 164 -1.59 -22.00 10.21
N PRO A 165 -2.92 -21.79 10.03
CA PRO A 165 -3.48 -20.55 9.47
C PRO A 165 -3.03 -19.25 10.17
N ALA A 166 -2.78 -19.30 11.49
CA ALA A 166 -2.30 -18.13 12.22
C ALA A 166 -0.96 -17.56 11.69
N VAL A 167 -0.09 -18.39 11.11
CA VAL A 167 1.17 -17.92 10.51
C VAL A 167 0.88 -17.02 9.31
N ALA A 168 -0.06 -17.42 8.45
CA ALA A 168 -0.49 -16.60 7.32
C ALA A 168 -1.17 -15.31 7.80
N LEU A 169 -2.05 -15.39 8.80
CA LEU A 169 -2.73 -14.21 9.35
C LEU A 169 -1.75 -13.18 9.92
N GLY A 170 -0.70 -13.64 10.60
CA GLY A 170 0.38 -12.77 11.06
C GLY A 170 1.03 -12.00 9.90
N VAL A 171 1.36 -12.69 8.80
CA VAL A 171 1.91 -12.07 7.59
C VAL A 171 0.91 -11.11 6.94
N PHE A 172 -0.36 -11.50 6.85
CA PHE A 172 -1.42 -10.69 6.23
C PHE A 172 -1.71 -9.41 7.00
N ALA A 173 -1.52 -9.41 8.32
CA ALA A 173 -1.63 -8.21 9.14
C ALA A 173 -0.36 -7.34 9.09
N LEU A 174 0.83 -7.96 9.13
CA LEU A 174 2.10 -7.24 9.20
C LEU A 174 2.45 -6.51 7.90
N LEU A 175 2.22 -7.13 6.74
CA LEU A 175 2.62 -6.55 5.45
C LEU A 175 1.90 -5.22 5.15
N PRO A 176 0.56 -5.10 5.25
CA PRO A 176 -0.12 -3.82 5.04
C PRO A 176 0.38 -2.72 5.98
N VAL A 177 0.63 -3.03 7.25
CA VAL A 177 1.19 -2.09 8.23
C VAL A 177 2.59 -1.63 7.81
N PHE A 178 3.46 -2.56 7.40
CA PHE A 178 4.77 -2.24 6.86
C PHE A 178 4.67 -1.34 5.61
N TYR A 179 3.77 -1.64 4.67
CA TYR A 179 3.58 -0.85 3.47
C TYR A 179 3.00 0.54 3.76
N PHE A 180 2.16 0.68 4.78
CA PHE A 180 1.66 1.95 5.27
C PHE A 180 2.80 2.79 5.88
N ALA A 181 3.57 2.22 6.80
CA ALA A 181 4.68 2.92 7.46
C ALA A 181 5.78 3.35 6.48
N THR A 182 5.95 2.60 5.40
CA THR A 182 6.89 2.91 4.31
C THR A 182 6.26 3.69 3.16
N SER A 183 5.01 4.13 3.29
CA SER A 183 4.36 4.99 2.30
C SER A 183 4.85 6.44 2.49
N GLU A 184 5.29 7.07 1.41
CA GLU A 184 5.98 8.38 1.48
C GLU A 184 5.01 9.58 1.50
N GLY A 185 3.71 9.35 1.35
CA GLY A 185 2.67 10.37 1.20
C GLY A 185 2.39 11.21 2.45
N LEU A 186 3.09 10.95 3.56
CA LEU A 186 3.09 11.79 4.75
C LEU A 186 4.38 12.58 4.92
N ARG A 187 5.40 12.39 4.06
CA ARG A 187 6.61 13.20 4.12
C ARG A 187 6.30 14.55 3.48
N PRO A 188 6.39 15.67 4.23
CA PRO A 188 6.20 16.99 3.66
C PRO A 188 7.14 17.14 2.46
N GLU A 189 6.61 17.57 1.31
CA GLU A 189 7.47 18.05 0.23
C GLU A 189 8.43 19.06 0.84
N ARG A 190 9.74 18.77 0.85
CA ARG A 190 10.71 19.79 1.24
C ARG A 190 10.62 20.89 0.19
N PRO A 191 10.22 22.12 0.55
CA PRO A 191 10.09 23.19 -0.43
C PRO A 191 11.45 23.45 -1.10
N PRO A 192 11.48 23.96 -2.36
CA PRO A 192 12.69 24.04 -3.18
C PRO A 192 13.74 25.07 -2.70
N VAL A 193 13.67 25.53 -1.46
CA VAL A 193 14.26 26.81 -1.04
C VAL A 193 15.67 26.65 -0.45
N ALA A 194 16.06 25.47 0.04
CA ALA A 194 17.32 25.32 0.77
C ALA A 194 18.58 25.42 -0.10
N ARG A 195 18.54 25.13 -1.41
CA ARG A 195 19.76 25.19 -2.24
C ARG A 195 20.02 26.59 -2.77
N THR A 196 18.99 27.33 -3.19
CA THR A 196 19.14 28.66 -3.76
C THR A 196 19.47 29.70 -2.68
N GLU A 197 18.80 29.66 -1.53
CA GLU A 197 19.10 30.56 -0.41
C GLU A 197 20.47 30.27 0.20
N MET A 198 20.86 29.00 0.32
CA MET A 198 22.19 28.64 0.82
C MET A 198 23.31 29.05 -0.15
N MET A 199 23.13 28.91 -1.47
CA MET A 199 24.10 29.41 -2.45
C MET A 199 24.14 30.94 -2.49
N ALA A 200 23.00 31.63 -2.37
CA ALA A 200 22.95 33.08 -2.27
C ALA A 200 23.63 33.60 -0.99
N ALA A 201 23.41 32.93 0.15
CA ALA A 201 24.07 33.26 1.42
C ALA A 201 25.59 33.00 1.37
N ILE A 202 26.02 31.91 0.73
CA ILE A 202 27.45 31.62 0.52
C ILE A 202 28.10 32.68 -0.38
N SER A 203 27.44 33.07 -1.48
CA SER A 203 27.90 34.12 -2.40
C SER A 203 27.98 35.50 -1.73
N ALA A 204 26.97 35.88 -0.95
CA ALA A 204 26.97 37.13 -0.20
C ALA A 204 28.10 37.15 0.84
N SER A 205 28.35 36.02 1.53
CA SER A 205 29.41 35.91 2.54
C SER A 205 30.81 35.93 1.93
N SER A 206 31.01 35.38 0.73
CA SER A 206 32.31 35.42 0.04
C SER A 206 32.62 36.81 -0.51
N ALA A 207 31.62 37.51 -1.06
CA ALA A 207 31.76 38.89 -1.52
C ALA A 207 32.11 39.83 -0.36
N ALA A 208 31.42 39.73 0.78
CA ALA A 208 31.69 40.55 1.96
C ALA A 208 33.11 40.35 2.52
N ARG A 209 33.60 39.10 2.54
CA ARG A 209 34.98 38.77 2.95
C ARG A 209 36.04 39.26 1.96
N MET A 210 35.71 39.38 0.68
CA MET A 210 36.63 39.90 -0.33
C MET A 210 36.76 41.43 -0.21
N TYR A 211 35.64 42.13 0.00
CA TYR A 211 35.64 43.58 0.21
C TYR A 211 36.37 43.98 1.51
N SER A 212 36.15 43.26 2.62
CA SER A 212 36.84 43.59 3.88
C SER A 212 38.36 43.43 3.80
N ARG A 213 38.87 42.50 2.97
CA ARG A 213 40.30 42.33 2.72
C ARG A 213 40.89 43.43 1.84
N LEU A 214 40.14 43.96 0.89
CA LEU A 214 40.58 45.05 0.02
C LEU A 214 40.69 46.37 0.77
N PHE A 215 39.80 46.63 1.74
CA PHE A 215 39.81 47.86 2.55
C PHE A 215 40.69 47.80 3.80
N ALA A 216 41.09 46.60 4.26
CA ALA A 216 42.04 46.45 5.37
C ALA A 216 43.52 46.48 4.92
N ALA A 217 43.78 46.56 3.62
CA ALA A 217 45.12 46.57 3.02
C ALA A 217 45.58 47.98 2.58
N ASN A 218 44.87 49.02 3.00
CA ASN A 218 45.17 50.44 2.76
C ASN A 218 45.21 51.17 4.11
#